data_AF-A0A8S3ZI52-F1
#
_entry.id   AF-A0A8S3ZI52-F1
#
_cell.length_a   1.000
_cell.length_b   1.000
_cell.length_c   1.000
_cell.angle_alpha   90.00
_cell.angle_beta   90.00
_cell.angle_gamma   90.00
#
_symmetry.space_group_name_H-M   'P 1'
#
loop_
_entity.id
_entity.type
_entity.pdbx_description
1 polymer ?
#
loop_
_entity_poly.entity_id
_entity_poly.type
_entity_poly.pdbx_seq_one_letter_code
_entity_poly.pdbx_strand_id
1 'polypeptide(L)'
;LFFAMDPRYGEISRAMRNRGIEIYLLGEDEGGTYSQADICCMLEEAGLVDKRICQWWLELHTALKSELSFSDRPVMADLLHAGALCVQLMSRGYGLKHALAFSAEDSYVGNKRNATAKQ
;
A
#
# COMPACT_ATOMS: atom_id res chain seq x y z
N LEU A 1 21.99 19.33 -0.31
CA LEU A 1 22.13 18.11 -1.12
C LEU A 1 21.44 17.00 -0.35
N PHE A 2 20.52 16.28 -0.97
CA PHE A 2 19.81 15.17 -0.35
C PHE A 2 20.07 13.90 -1.16
N PHE A 3 20.21 12.78 -0.47
CA PHE A 3 20.37 11.47 -1.07
C PHE A 3 19.34 10.53 -0.45
N ALA A 4 18.81 9.62 -1.25
CA ALA A 4 18.02 8.49 -0.78
C ALA A 4 18.88 7.23 -0.89
N MET A 5 18.75 6.33 0.07
CA MET A 5 19.49 5.07 0.11
C MET A 5 18.52 3.94 0.46
N ASP A 6 18.69 2.81 -0.22
CA ASP A 6 18.03 1.57 0.14
C ASP A 6 19.06 0.67 0.84
N PRO A 7 18.84 0.31 2.12
CA PRO A 7 19.80 -0.44 2.92
C PRO A 7 20.13 -1.82 2.34
N ARG A 8 19.29 -2.36 1.44
CA ARG A 8 19.53 -3.64 0.75
C ARG A 8 20.74 -3.60 -0.17
N TYR A 9 21.14 -2.42 -0.63
CA TYR A 9 22.26 -2.26 -1.57
C TYR A 9 23.54 -1.71 -0.91
N GLY A 10 23.58 -1.69 0.42
CA GLY A 10 24.76 -1.31 1.20
C GLY A 10 24.58 -0.05 2.02
N GLU A 11 25.67 0.40 2.63
CA GLU A 11 25.68 1.55 3.53
C GLU A 11 26.42 2.74 2.93
N ILE A 12 26.08 3.94 3.39
CA ILE A 12 26.82 5.15 3.04
C ILE A 12 28.21 5.16 3.68
N SER A 13 29.16 5.80 2.98
CA SER A 13 30.54 5.89 3.43
C SER A 13 30.65 6.54 4.82
N ARG A 14 31.62 6.09 5.63
CA ARG A 14 31.88 6.67 6.96
C ARG A 14 32.13 8.18 6.91
N ALA A 15 32.79 8.66 5.85
CA ALA A 15 33.07 10.08 5.67
C ALA A 15 31.79 10.92 5.53
N MET A 16 30.73 10.35 4.94
CA MET A 16 29.42 10.97 4.80
C MET A 16 28.59 10.83 6.07
N ARG A 17 28.57 9.66 6.72
CA ARG A 17 27.90 9.47 8.02
C ARG A 17 28.40 10.45 9.09
N ASN A 18 29.70 10.72 9.10
CA ASN A 18 30.31 11.62 10.09
C ASN A 18 30.06 13.11 9.81
N ARG A 19 29.55 13.45 8.62
CA ARG A 19 29.37 14.86 8.17
C ARG A 19 27.94 15.20 7.77
N GLY A 20 27.08 14.20 7.61
CA GLY A 20 25.69 14.33 7.22
C GLY A 20 24.74 13.91 8.33
N ILE A 21 23.45 14.09 8.09
CA ILE A 21 22.37 13.59 8.93
C ILE A 21 21.72 12.43 8.16
N GLU A 22 21.57 11.30 8.83
CA GLU A 22 20.84 10.14 8.32
C GLU A 22 19.46 10.09 8.97
N ILE A 23 18.43 9.90 8.15
CA ILE A 23 17.04 9.75 8.61
C ILE A 23 16.58 8.40 8.11
N TYR A 24 16.29 7.50 9.04
CA TYR A 24 15.70 6.21 8.74
C TYR A 24 14.19 6.35 8.61
N LEU A 25 13.64 5.90 7.48
CA LEU A 25 12.20 5.82 7.27
C LEU A 25 11.77 4.38 7.59
N LEU A 26 10.97 4.24 8.64
CA LEU A 26 10.44 2.96 9.08
C LEU A 26 9.58 2.33 7.99
N GLY A 27 9.78 1.03 7.77
CA GLY A 27 8.90 0.25 6.91
C GLY A 27 7.51 0.04 7.51
N GLU A 28 6.56 -0.38 6.67
CA GLU A 28 5.16 -0.63 7.06
C GLU A 28 5.00 -1.69 8.16
N ASP A 29 5.96 -2.61 8.27
CA ASP A 29 5.96 -3.68 9.27
C ASP A 29 6.82 -3.35 10.51
N GLU A 30 7.54 -2.23 10.50
CA GLU A 30 8.43 -1.82 11.58
C GLU A 30 7.76 -0.87 12.59
N GLY A 31 6.44 -0.76 12.54
CA GLY A 31 5.67 0.14 13.40
C GLY A 31 5.69 1.61 12.96
N GLY A 32 6.28 1.92 11.81
CA GLY A 32 6.15 3.21 11.11
C GLY A 32 4.85 3.32 10.33
N THR A 33 3.74 2.95 10.95
CA THR A 33 2.46 2.83 10.24
C THR A 33 1.82 4.19 10.04
N TYR A 34 1.35 4.45 8.81
CA TYR A 34 0.43 5.55 8.50
C TYR A 34 -0.76 5.52 9.45
N SER A 35 -1.18 6.69 9.95
CA SER A 35 -2.41 6.77 10.73
C SER A 35 -3.61 6.47 9.84
N GLN A 36 -4.74 6.10 10.45
CA GLN A 36 -5.98 5.90 9.72
C GLN A 36 -6.37 7.13 8.88
N ALA A 37 -6.10 8.33 9.41
CA ALA A 37 -6.36 9.59 8.72
C ALA A 37 -5.46 9.74 7.48
N ASP A 38 -4.18 9.41 7.57
CA ASP A 38 -3.25 9.48 6.44
C ASP A 38 -3.69 8.54 5.32
N ILE A 39 -4.08 7.32 5.67
CA ILE A 39 -4.56 6.31 4.70
C ILE A 39 -5.84 6.80 4.02
N CYS A 40 -6.79 7.33 4.79
CA CYS A 40 -8.00 7.92 4.23
C CYS A 40 -7.69 9.06 3.27
N CYS A 41 -6.78 9.98 3.63
CA CYS A 41 -6.38 11.07 2.73
C CYS A 41 -5.76 10.56 1.42
N MET A 42 -4.89 9.54 1.48
CA MET A 42 -4.31 8.95 0.27
C MET A 42 -5.37 8.29 -0.64
N LEU A 43 -6.39 7.64 -0.04
CA LEU A 43 -7.50 7.06 -0.80
C LEU A 43 -8.44 8.13 -1.38
N GLU A 44 -8.68 9.22 -0.63
CA GLU A 44 -9.43 10.38 -1.11
C GLU A 44 -8.73 11.04 -2.31
N GLU A 45 -7.39 11.19 -2.28
CA GLU A 45 -6.60 11.67 -3.42
C GLU A 45 -6.70 10.76 -4.64
N ALA A 46 -6.86 9.45 -4.44
CA ALA A 46 -7.13 8.49 -5.52
C ALA A 46 -8.57 8.57 -6.07
N GLY A 47 -9.42 9.46 -5.52
CA GLY A 47 -10.79 9.72 -5.94
C GLY A 47 -11.86 8.97 -5.14
N LEU A 48 -11.48 8.30 -4.04
CA LEU A 48 -12.40 7.51 -3.23
C LEU A 48 -12.96 8.37 -2.08
N VAL A 49 -13.92 9.24 -2.42
CA VAL A 49 -14.45 10.28 -1.51
C VAL A 49 -15.52 9.75 -0.53
N ASP A 50 -16.18 8.62 -0.84
CA ASP A 50 -17.18 8.04 0.08
C ASP A 50 -16.49 7.37 1.26
N LYS A 51 -16.62 7.98 2.44
CA LYS A 51 -16.02 7.51 3.69
C LYS A 51 -16.41 6.08 4.06
N ARG A 52 -17.60 5.60 3.69
CA ARG A 52 -18.03 4.21 3.98
C ARG A 52 -17.25 3.22 3.12
N ILE A 53 -17.00 3.57 1.87
CA ILE A 53 -16.19 2.76 0.94
C ILE A 53 -14.73 2.78 1.40
N CYS A 54 -14.22 3.95 1.82
CA CYS A 54 -12.87 4.08 2.37
C CYS A 54 -12.70 3.20 3.62
N GLN A 55 -13.65 3.30 4.57
CA GLN A 55 -13.64 2.48 5.78
C GLN A 55 -13.68 0.98 5.46
N TRP A 56 -14.50 0.57 4.50
CA TRP A 56 -14.55 -0.82 4.04
C TRP A 56 -13.18 -1.32 3.52
N TRP A 57 -12.48 -0.49 2.74
CA TRP A 57 -11.13 -0.82 2.26
C TRP A 57 -10.12 -0.96 3.39
N LEU A 58 -10.15 -0.06 4.37
CA LEU A 58 -9.28 -0.14 5.54
C LEU A 58 -9.55 -1.40 6.37
N GLU A 59 -10.82 -1.73 6.59
CA GLU A 59 -11.22 -2.94 7.32
C GLU A 59 -10.74 -4.21 6.60
N LEU A 60 -10.96 -4.29 5.28
CA LEU A 60 -10.48 -5.41 4.48
C LEU A 60 -8.96 -5.54 4.54
N HIS A 61 -8.23 -4.45 4.32
CA HIS A 61 -6.77 -4.46 4.33
C HIS A 61 -6.21 -4.88 5.69
N THR A 62 -6.78 -4.36 6.77
CA THR A 62 -6.39 -4.70 8.14
C THR A 62 -6.68 -6.17 8.45
N ALA A 63 -7.83 -6.68 8.05
CA ALA A 63 -8.19 -8.09 8.21
C ALA A 63 -7.18 -8.99 7.48
N LEU A 64 -6.90 -8.72 6.20
CA LEU A 64 -5.93 -9.47 5.41
C LEU A 64 -4.52 -9.42 6.02
N LYS A 65 -4.06 -8.25 6.48
CA LYS A 65 -2.75 -8.11 7.12
C LYS A 65 -2.65 -8.89 8.43
N SER A 66 -3.77 -9.06 9.14
CA SER A 66 -3.84 -9.83 10.39
C SER A 66 -3.90 -11.35 10.18
N GLU A 67 -4.56 -11.81 9.11
CA GLU A 67 -4.77 -13.24 8.84
C GLU A 67 -3.62 -13.87 8.05
N LEU A 68 -2.90 -13.09 7.24
CA LEU A 68 -1.89 -13.60 6.32
C LEU A 68 -0.48 -13.66 6.95
N SER A 69 0.31 -14.61 6.44
CA SER A 69 1.72 -14.78 6.79
C SER A 69 2.56 -13.58 6.37
N PHE A 70 3.71 -13.32 7.00
CA PHE A 70 4.55 -12.16 6.68
C PHE A 70 4.92 -12.06 5.20
N SER A 71 5.16 -13.19 4.52
CA SER A 71 5.47 -13.21 3.08
C SER A 71 4.26 -12.89 2.19
N ASP A 72 3.06 -13.06 2.71
CA ASP A 72 1.80 -12.92 1.97
C ASP A 72 0.99 -11.69 2.40
N ARG A 73 1.50 -10.90 3.36
CA ARG A 73 0.83 -9.72 3.87
C ARG A 73 0.74 -8.66 2.77
N PRO A 74 -0.44 -8.07 2.57
CA PRO A 74 -0.55 -6.94 1.66
C PRO A 74 0.20 -5.73 2.20
N VAL A 75 0.73 -4.93 1.28
CA VAL A 75 1.39 -3.65 1.56
C VAL A 75 0.48 -2.48 1.20
N MET A 76 0.80 -1.27 1.64
CA MET A 76 0.00 -0.06 1.38
C MET A 76 -0.21 0.18 -0.12
N ALA A 77 0.79 -0.16 -0.94
CA ALA A 77 0.67 -0.06 -2.40
C ALA A 77 -0.50 -0.91 -2.95
N ASP A 78 -0.78 -2.08 -2.38
CA ASP A 78 -1.91 -2.92 -2.80
C ASP A 78 -3.25 -2.24 -2.46
N LEU A 79 -3.36 -1.60 -1.29
CA LEU A 79 -4.55 -0.88 -0.87
C LEU A 79 -4.84 0.32 -1.79
N LEU A 80 -3.82 1.13 -2.06
CA LEU A 80 -3.96 2.30 -2.93
C LEU A 80 -4.29 1.89 -4.37
N HIS A 81 -3.68 0.80 -4.85
CA HIS A 81 -4.01 0.25 -6.16
C HIS A 81 -5.47 -0.22 -6.24
N ALA A 82 -5.93 -0.96 -5.24
CA ALA A 82 -7.31 -1.45 -5.17
C ALA A 82 -8.32 -0.30 -5.13
N GLY A 83 -8.06 0.72 -4.31
CA GLY A 83 -8.88 1.93 -4.23
C GLY A 83 -8.96 2.68 -5.56
N ALA A 84 -7.81 2.93 -6.20
CA ALA A 84 -7.75 3.61 -7.50
C ALA A 84 -8.48 2.81 -8.60
N LEU A 85 -8.29 1.49 -8.64
CA LEU A 85 -8.98 0.61 -9.59
C LEU A 85 -10.50 0.61 -9.37
N CYS A 86 -10.95 0.59 -8.12
CA CYS A 86 -12.38 0.70 -7.79
C CYS A 86 -12.98 2.00 -8.33
N VAL A 87 -12.31 3.14 -8.14
CA VAL A 87 -12.74 4.44 -8.67
C VAL A 87 -12.78 4.41 -10.20
N GLN A 88 -11.78 3.83 -10.85
CA GLN A 88 -11.76 3.69 -12.31
C GLN A 88 -12.94 2.86 -12.83
N LEU A 89 -13.26 1.73 -12.18
CA LEU A 89 -14.40 0.90 -12.57
C LEU A 89 -15.73 1.65 -12.38
N MET A 90 -15.89 2.35 -11.26
CA MET A 90 -17.08 3.16 -11.02
C MET A 90 -17.22 4.27 -12.06
N SER A 91 -16.13 4.95 -12.43
CA SER A 91 -16.16 6.00 -13.46
C SER A 91 -16.50 5.47 -14.86
N ARG A 92 -16.26 4.19 -15.12
CA ARG A 92 -16.64 3.48 -16.35
C ARG A 92 -18.08 2.93 -16.32
N GLY A 93 -18.84 3.18 -15.25
CA GLY A 93 -20.23 2.79 -15.13
C GLY A 93 -20.46 1.39 -14.54
N TYR A 94 -19.43 0.73 -14.01
CA TYR A 94 -19.62 -0.52 -13.28
C TYR A 94 -20.29 -0.25 -11.93
N GLY A 95 -21.18 -1.16 -11.52
CA GLY A 95 -21.85 -1.07 -10.22
C GLY A 95 -20.87 -1.23 -9.05
N LEU A 96 -21.14 -0.55 -7.94
CA LEU A 96 -20.27 -0.52 -6.75
C LEU A 96 -19.85 -1.92 -6.27
N LYS A 97 -20.79 -2.86 -6.16
CA LYS A 97 -20.49 -4.23 -5.71
C LYS A 97 -19.49 -4.93 -6.63
N HIS A 98 -19.63 -4.74 -7.94
CA HIS A 98 -18.71 -5.33 -8.91
C HIS A 98 -17.34 -4.65 -8.85
N ALA A 99 -17.31 -3.31 -8.77
CA ALA A 99 -16.08 -2.55 -8.66
C ALA A 99 -15.27 -2.96 -7.42
N LEU A 100 -15.91 -3.08 -6.26
CA LEU A 100 -15.29 -3.54 -5.01
C LEU A 100 -14.75 -4.95 -5.10
N ALA A 101 -15.57 -5.91 -5.56
CA ALA A 101 -15.17 -7.30 -5.65
C ALA A 101 -14.00 -7.50 -6.62
N PHE A 102 -14.09 -6.92 -7.81
CA PHE A 102 -13.07 -7.06 -8.84
C PHE A 102 -11.74 -6.43 -8.42
N SER A 103 -11.76 -5.20 -7.89
CA SER A 103 -10.53 -4.53 -7.49
C SER A 103 -9.84 -5.20 -6.30
N ALA A 104 -10.61 -5.76 -5.36
CA ALA A 104 -10.07 -6.52 -4.24
C ALA A 104 -9.43 -7.83 -4.70
N GLU A 105 -10.09 -8.56 -5.61
CA GLU A 105 -9.54 -9.80 -6.17
C GLU A 105 -8.25 -9.51 -6.97
N ASP A 106 -8.27 -8.50 -7.84
CA ASP A 106 -7.12 -8.15 -8.66
C ASP A 106 -5.89 -7.75 -7.80
N SER A 107 -6.10 -6.87 -6.81
CA SER A 107 -5.00 -6.34 -6.00
C SER A 107 -4.49 -7.33 -4.96
N TYR A 108 -5.36 -8.09 -4.28
CA TYR A 108 -4.94 -8.97 -3.18
C TYR A 108 -4.73 -10.44 -3.60
N VAL A 109 -5.33 -10.89 -4.70
CA VAL A 109 -5.21 -12.26 -5.20
C VAL A 109 -4.42 -12.32 -6.51
N GLY A 110 -4.67 -11.38 -7.43
CA GLY A 110 -3.96 -11.28 -8.71
C GLY A 110 -2.47 -11.01 -8.55
N ASN A 111 -2.08 -10.08 -7.67
CA ASN A 111 -0.65 -9.81 -7.38
C ASN A 111 0.09 -11.04 -6.84
N LYS A 112 -0.57 -11.90 -6.05
CA LYS A 112 0.03 -13.14 -5.55
C LYS A 112 0.38 -14.09 -6.68
N ARG A 113 -0.53 -14.30 -7.63
CA ARG A 113 -0.31 -15.17 -8.79
C ARG A 113 0.88 -14.72 -9.65
N ASN A 114 1.03 -13.41 -9.83
CA ASN A 114 2.13 -12.83 -10.60
C ASN A 114 3.48 -12.92 -9.88
N ALA A 115 3.49 -12.87 -8.54
CA ALA A 115 4.70 -13.08 -7.74
C ALA A 115 5.18 -14.55 -7.80
N THR A 116 4.26 -15.52 -7.78
CA THR A 116 4.60 -16.95 -7.89
C THR A 116 5.06 -17.35 -9.29
N ALA A 117 4.54 -16.71 -10.34
CA ALA A 117 4.92 -17.00 -11.73
C ALA A 117 6.29 -16.44 -12.14
N LYS A 118 6.93 -15.62 -11.30
CA LYS A 118 8.27 -15.04 -11.54
C LYS A 118 9.41 -15.77 -10.81
N GLN A 119 9.12 -16.89 -10.13
CA GLN A 119 10.12 -17.82 -9.60
C GLN A 119 10.42 -18.93 -10.60
#